data_AF-A0A2S6Q0R1-F1
#
_entry.id   AF-A0A2S6Q0R1-F1
#
_cell.length_a   1.000
_cell.length_b   1.000
_cell.length_c   1.000
_cell.angle_alpha   90.00
_cell.angle_beta   90.00
_cell.angle_gamma   90.00
#
_symmetry.space_group_name_H-M   'P 1'
#
loop_
_entity.id
_entity.type
_entity.pdbx_description
1 polymer ?
#
loop_
_entity_poly.entity_id
_entity_poly.type
_entity_poly.pdbx_seq_one_letter_code
_entity_poly.pdbx_strand_id
1 'polypeptide(L)'
;MPSSVIAAVLLLAAMTPGYAFHRAMNRYRPKDTRSSTTEVVELFSVGALATAAGLLLTLLIGELAPSLVTLREVTKAPAHFRDHPWSWVGASVLAMALSMALSTLAGVYAGRKSPRRTGAAVREGTVAVHALTDRAGPEGRHKPFVAVELSDGRLVEGYVRYVSTDPDPARRDIVLQRPIAWTGPGAVPRTASPAVCVFVPGALVRVVHISYPPAQAPSATPLPPSQGAPAAA
;
A
#
# COMPACT_ATOMS: atom_id res chain seq x y z
N MET A 1 -25.66 -12.05 -20.20
CA MET A 1 -25.15 -13.11 -19.30
C MET A 1 -24.48 -14.17 -20.18
N PRO A 2 -23.22 -14.57 -19.93
CA PRO A 2 -22.58 -15.59 -20.76
C PRO A 2 -23.37 -16.89 -20.60
N SER A 3 -24.08 -17.32 -21.64
CA SER A 3 -24.96 -18.49 -21.63
C SER A 3 -24.22 -19.82 -21.78
N SER A 4 -22.89 -19.79 -21.85
CA SER A 4 -22.06 -20.98 -21.98
C SER A 4 -21.06 -21.10 -20.83
N VAL A 5 -20.95 -22.31 -20.28
CA VAL A 5 -19.95 -22.68 -19.26
C VAL A 5 -18.55 -22.36 -19.75
N ILE A 6 -18.28 -22.53 -21.05
CA ILE A 6 -17.00 -22.21 -21.68
C ILE A 6 -16.67 -20.71 -21.54
N ALA A 7 -17.63 -19.81 -21.80
CA ALA A 7 -17.40 -18.39 -21.64
C ALA A 7 -17.12 -18.00 -20.18
N ALA A 8 -17.77 -18.66 -19.21
CA ALA A 8 -17.48 -18.45 -17.80
C ALA A 8 -16.07 -18.92 -17.41
N VAL A 9 -15.63 -20.08 -17.90
CA VAL A 9 -14.27 -20.60 -17.67
C VAL A 9 -13.22 -19.68 -18.28
N LEU A 10 -13.42 -19.21 -19.52
CA LEU A 10 -12.51 -18.26 -20.18
C LEU A 10 -12.45 -16.93 -19.44
N LEU A 11 -13.59 -16.45 -18.93
CA LEU A 11 -13.64 -15.23 -18.12
C LEU A 11 -12.84 -15.38 -16.82
N LEU A 12 -13.03 -16.48 -16.09
CA LEU A 12 -12.28 -16.77 -14.86
C LEU A 12 -10.78 -16.88 -15.14
N ALA A 13 -10.41 -17.58 -16.22
CA ALA A 13 -9.04 -17.69 -16.67
C ALA A 13 -8.43 -16.31 -16.95
N ALA A 14 -9.11 -15.45 -17.70
CA ALA A 14 -8.66 -14.10 -18.03
C ALA A 14 -8.51 -13.18 -16.80
N MET A 15 -9.31 -13.38 -15.74
CA MET A 15 -9.21 -12.62 -14.50
C MET A 15 -8.09 -13.09 -13.56
N THR A 16 -7.58 -14.31 -13.75
CA THR A 16 -6.63 -14.95 -12.82
C THR A 16 -5.30 -14.18 -12.67
N PRO A 17 -4.65 -13.68 -13.74
CA PRO A 17 -3.40 -12.92 -13.61
C PRO A 17 -3.60 -11.61 -12.84
N GLY A 18 -4.67 -10.87 -13.15
CA GLY A 18 -5.03 -9.66 -12.42
C GLY A 18 -5.21 -9.94 -10.92
N TYR A 19 -5.93 -11.00 -10.59
CA TYR A 19 -6.14 -11.40 -9.19
C TYR A 19 -4.82 -11.77 -8.49
N ALA A 20 -3.93 -12.48 -9.18
CA ALA A 20 -2.62 -12.84 -8.66
C ALA A 20 -1.75 -11.60 -8.36
N PHE A 21 -1.78 -10.58 -9.22
CA PHE A 21 -1.14 -9.28 -8.97
C PHE A 21 -1.67 -8.63 -7.69
N HIS A 22 -2.99 -8.51 -7.56
CA HIS A 22 -3.62 -7.89 -6.39
C HIS A 22 -3.29 -8.63 -5.10
N ARG A 23 -3.36 -9.97 -5.11
CA ARG A 23 -3.02 -10.79 -3.95
C ARG A 23 -1.55 -10.63 -3.54
N ALA A 24 -0.64 -10.55 -4.50
CA ALA A 24 0.78 -10.31 -4.25
C ALA A 24 1.03 -8.89 -3.70
N MET A 25 0.37 -7.87 -4.27
CA MET A 25 0.49 -6.48 -3.85
C MET A 25 -0.06 -6.24 -2.43
N ASN A 26 -1.22 -6.83 -2.11
CA ASN A 26 -1.89 -6.65 -0.82
C ASN A 26 -1.06 -7.17 0.36
N ARG A 27 -0.18 -8.16 0.17
CA ARG A 27 0.75 -8.63 1.21
C ARG A 27 1.71 -7.54 1.70
N TYR A 28 2.01 -6.55 0.86
CA TYR A 28 2.92 -5.45 1.19
C TYR A 28 2.18 -4.15 1.55
N ARG A 29 0.89 -4.06 1.23
CA ARG A 29 0.06 -2.86 1.43
C ARG A 29 -1.33 -3.25 1.92
N PRO A 30 -1.54 -3.45 3.23
CA PRO A 30 -2.88 -3.37 3.82
C PRO A 30 -3.44 -1.98 3.49
N LYS A 31 -4.65 -1.90 2.93
CA LYS A 31 -5.30 -0.65 2.52
C LYS A 31 -6.65 -0.57 3.20
N ASP A 32 -6.97 0.58 3.79
CA ASP A 32 -8.17 0.72 4.64
C ASP A 32 -9.47 0.79 3.83
N THR A 33 -9.44 1.27 2.59
CA THR A 33 -10.59 1.20 1.68
C THR A 33 -10.15 1.53 0.25
N ARG A 34 -10.69 0.83 -0.74
CA ARG A 34 -10.58 1.20 -2.16
C ARG A 34 -11.97 1.33 -2.75
N SER A 35 -12.10 2.22 -3.74
CA SER A 35 -13.25 2.21 -4.63
C SER A 35 -13.26 0.90 -5.42
N SER A 36 -14.36 0.13 -5.34
CA SER A 36 -14.53 -1.14 -6.04
C SER A 36 -14.38 -0.99 -7.55
N THR A 37 -14.76 0.15 -8.12
CA THR A 37 -14.60 0.41 -9.56
C THR A 37 -13.14 0.53 -9.97
N THR A 38 -12.34 1.25 -9.18
CA THR A 38 -10.90 1.39 -9.44
C THR A 38 -10.18 0.06 -9.27
N GLU A 39 -10.58 -0.77 -8.31
CA GLU A 39 -10.04 -2.13 -8.17
C GLU A 39 -10.31 -2.98 -9.39
N VAL A 40 -11.54 -2.99 -9.89
CA VAL A 40 -11.90 -3.79 -11.07
C VAL A 40 -11.13 -3.30 -12.31
N VAL A 41 -10.98 -1.99 -12.50
CA VAL A 41 -10.22 -1.43 -13.63
C VAL A 41 -8.74 -1.76 -13.53
N GLU A 42 -8.12 -1.65 -12.34
CA GLU A 42 -6.70 -2.00 -12.12
C GLU A 42 -6.47 -3.50 -12.31
N LEU A 43 -7.37 -4.33 -11.76
CA LEU A 43 -7.39 -5.79 -11.92
C LEU A 43 -7.43 -6.18 -13.39
N PHE A 44 -8.35 -5.58 -14.16
CA PHE A 44 -8.52 -5.87 -15.57
C PHE A 44 -7.33 -5.38 -16.39
N SER A 45 -6.85 -4.16 -16.15
CA SER A 45 -5.75 -3.55 -16.92
C SER A 45 -4.44 -4.32 -16.70
N VAL A 46 -4.10 -4.64 -15.45
CA VAL A 46 -2.90 -5.40 -15.13
C VAL A 46 -3.03 -6.85 -15.59
N GLY A 47 -4.21 -7.45 -15.47
CA GLY A 47 -4.50 -8.77 -16.01
C GLY A 47 -4.28 -8.83 -17.51
N ALA A 48 -4.90 -7.92 -18.26
CA ALA A 48 -4.79 -7.84 -19.72
C ALA A 48 -3.35 -7.62 -20.19
N LEU A 49 -2.61 -6.71 -19.55
CA LEU A 49 -1.20 -6.45 -19.87
C LEU A 49 -0.32 -7.67 -19.59
N ALA A 50 -0.52 -8.35 -18.46
CA ALA A 50 0.23 -9.54 -18.12
C ALA A 50 -0.10 -10.71 -19.05
N THR A 51 -1.37 -10.86 -19.46
CA THR A 51 -1.79 -11.84 -20.46
C THR A 51 -1.15 -11.56 -21.82
N ALA A 52 -1.15 -10.31 -22.28
CA ALA A 52 -0.50 -9.92 -23.53
C ALA A 52 1.02 -10.20 -23.48
N ALA A 53 1.68 -9.85 -22.37
CA ALA A 53 3.10 -10.12 -22.18
C ALA A 53 3.39 -11.64 -22.10
N GLY A 54 2.56 -12.41 -21.40
CA GLY A 54 2.68 -13.86 -21.32
C GLY A 54 2.52 -14.54 -22.68
N LEU A 55 1.54 -14.12 -23.48
CA LEU A 55 1.35 -14.60 -24.86
C LEU A 55 2.57 -14.28 -25.73
N LEU A 56 3.07 -13.04 -25.69
CA LEU A 56 4.25 -12.64 -26.45
C LEU A 56 5.49 -13.48 -26.06
N LEU A 57 5.70 -13.71 -24.76
CA LEU A 57 6.80 -14.55 -24.29
C LEU A 57 6.63 -16.01 -24.72
N THR A 58 5.42 -16.55 -24.66
CA THR A 58 5.13 -17.92 -25.14
C THR A 58 5.45 -18.06 -26.62
N LEU A 59 5.07 -17.09 -27.45
CA LEU A 59 5.37 -17.10 -28.88
C LEU A 59 6.88 -17.01 -29.14
N LEU A 60 7.59 -16.17 -28.39
CA LEU A 60 9.05 -16.07 -28.47
C LEU A 60 9.74 -17.39 -28.06
N ILE A 61 9.23 -18.06 -27.03
CA ILE A 61 9.72 -19.39 -26.62
C ILE A 61 9.38 -20.44 -27.68
N GLY A 62 8.23 -20.33 -28.33
CA GLY A 62 7.82 -21.21 -29.43
C GLY A 62 8.76 -21.18 -30.62
N GLU A 63 9.34 -20.01 -30.95
CA GLU A 63 10.37 -19.92 -32.00
C GLU A 63 11.66 -20.70 -31.65
N LEU A 64 11.92 -20.92 -30.36
CA LEU A 64 13.09 -21.65 -29.87
C LEU A 64 12.81 -23.13 -29.59
N ALA A 65 11.55 -23.49 -29.36
CA ALA A 65 11.12 -24.81 -28.94
C ALA A 65 10.12 -25.40 -29.96
N PRO A 66 10.53 -26.38 -30.78
CA PRO A 66 9.72 -26.90 -31.90
C PRO A 66 8.44 -27.65 -31.47
N SER A 67 8.25 -27.90 -30.18
CA SER A 67 7.03 -28.51 -29.62
C SER A 67 5.92 -27.50 -29.30
N LEU A 68 6.20 -26.20 -29.42
CA LEU A 68 5.31 -25.10 -29.10
C LEU A 68 4.90 -24.33 -30.36
N VAL A 69 3.79 -23.61 -30.26
CA VAL A 69 3.22 -22.85 -31.38
C VAL A 69 4.13 -21.66 -31.70
N THR A 70 4.48 -21.52 -32.98
CA THR A 70 5.29 -20.40 -33.49
C THR A 70 4.43 -19.22 -33.95
N LEU A 71 5.03 -18.03 -34.08
CA LEU A 71 4.33 -16.83 -34.56
C LEU A 71 3.78 -17.02 -35.98
N ARG A 72 4.51 -17.79 -36.80
CA ARG A 72 4.11 -18.17 -38.16
C ARG A 72 2.90 -19.10 -38.18
N GLU A 73 2.73 -19.95 -37.17
CA GLU A 73 1.58 -20.85 -37.07
C GLU A 73 0.32 -20.12 -36.61
N VAL A 74 0.46 -19.13 -35.72
CA VAL A 74 -0.67 -18.32 -35.26
C VAL A 74 -1.30 -17.49 -36.37
N THR A 75 -0.50 -17.05 -37.34
CA THR A 75 -0.97 -16.24 -38.47
C THR A 75 -1.57 -17.08 -39.61
N LYS A 76 -1.45 -18.41 -39.57
CA LYS A 76 -2.04 -19.32 -40.55
C LYS A 76 -3.51 -19.62 -40.25
N ALA A 77 -4.21 -20.12 -41.27
CA ALA A 77 -5.64 -20.41 -41.21
C ALA A 77 -6.00 -21.40 -40.07
N PRO A 78 -7.23 -21.33 -39.52
CA PRO A 78 -7.68 -22.15 -38.38
C PRO A 78 -7.59 -23.66 -38.59
N ALA A 79 -7.46 -24.13 -39.84
CA ALA A 79 -7.25 -25.54 -40.16
C ALA A 79 -6.01 -26.12 -39.46
N HIS A 80 -4.96 -25.32 -39.24
CA HIS A 80 -3.71 -25.79 -38.65
C HIS A 80 -3.84 -26.15 -37.16
N PHE A 81 -4.87 -25.65 -36.47
CA PHE A 81 -5.20 -26.07 -35.10
C PHE A 81 -5.55 -27.55 -35.00
N ARG A 82 -6.10 -28.14 -36.07
CA ARG A 82 -6.53 -29.55 -36.07
C ARG A 82 -5.35 -30.51 -36.19
N ASP A 83 -4.26 -30.07 -36.82
CA ASP A 83 -3.10 -30.92 -37.08
C ASP A 83 -2.27 -31.13 -35.80
N HIS A 84 -2.23 -30.15 -34.91
CA HIS A 84 -1.41 -30.17 -33.69
C HIS A 84 -2.15 -29.62 -32.47
N PRO A 85 -3.27 -30.24 -32.03
CA PRO A 85 -4.10 -29.69 -30.95
C PRO A 85 -3.33 -29.56 -29.62
N TRP A 86 -2.40 -30.48 -29.36
CA TRP A 86 -1.63 -30.51 -28.11
C TRP A 86 -0.59 -29.41 -28.00
N SER A 87 0.00 -28.94 -29.11
CA SER A 87 0.94 -27.81 -29.08
C SER A 87 0.22 -26.52 -28.68
N TRP A 88 -1.01 -26.31 -29.15
CA TRP A 88 -1.86 -25.20 -28.77
C TRP A 88 -2.29 -25.23 -27.30
N VAL A 89 -2.63 -26.42 -26.77
CA VAL A 89 -2.91 -26.58 -25.35
C VAL A 89 -1.66 -26.27 -24.52
N GLY A 90 -0.50 -26.81 -24.91
CA GLY A 90 0.77 -26.55 -24.24
C GLY A 90 1.14 -25.07 -24.25
N ALA A 91 1.02 -24.40 -25.40
CA ALA A 91 1.24 -22.96 -25.53
C ALA A 91 0.27 -22.15 -24.65
N SER A 92 -1.01 -22.52 -24.61
CA SER A 92 -2.02 -21.85 -23.79
C SER A 92 -1.73 -21.98 -22.29
N VAL A 93 -1.35 -23.18 -21.84
CA VAL A 93 -0.95 -23.44 -20.45
C VAL A 93 0.31 -22.65 -20.10
N LEU A 94 1.31 -22.64 -20.98
CA LEU A 94 2.54 -21.88 -20.78
C LEU A 94 2.27 -20.37 -20.72
N ALA A 95 1.43 -19.84 -21.63
CA ALA A 95 1.04 -18.44 -21.64
C ALA A 95 0.33 -18.04 -20.35
N MET A 96 -0.58 -18.87 -19.84
CA MET A 96 -1.23 -18.63 -18.56
C MET A 96 -0.22 -18.63 -17.41
N ALA A 97 0.68 -19.62 -17.36
CA ALA A 97 1.69 -19.73 -16.31
C ALA A 97 2.63 -18.51 -16.31
N LEU A 98 3.10 -18.06 -17.48
CA LEU A 98 3.94 -16.87 -17.63
C LEU A 98 3.18 -15.60 -17.24
N SER A 99 1.91 -15.48 -17.65
CA SER A 99 1.07 -14.34 -17.28
C SER A 99 0.91 -14.23 -15.75
N MET A 100 0.64 -15.35 -15.08
CA MET A 100 0.57 -15.40 -13.62
C MET A 100 1.91 -15.06 -12.96
N ALA A 101 3.02 -15.59 -13.48
CA ALA A 101 4.36 -15.30 -12.97
C ALA A 101 4.70 -13.80 -13.11
N LEU A 102 4.42 -13.20 -14.27
CA LEU A 102 4.64 -11.77 -14.51
C LEU A 102 3.75 -10.91 -13.62
N SER A 103 2.45 -11.22 -13.51
CA SER A 103 1.52 -10.51 -12.62
C SER A 103 1.95 -10.57 -11.16
N THR A 104 2.36 -11.75 -10.67
CA THR A 104 2.80 -11.90 -9.28
C THR A 104 4.09 -11.14 -9.03
N LEU A 105 5.09 -11.22 -9.93
CA LEU A 105 6.32 -10.46 -9.84
C LEU A 105 6.07 -8.95 -9.89
N ALA A 106 5.22 -8.48 -10.80
CA ALA A 106 4.81 -7.09 -10.88
C ALA A 106 4.12 -6.64 -9.57
N GLY A 107 3.27 -7.48 -8.98
CA GLY A 107 2.60 -7.20 -7.71
C GLY A 107 3.57 -7.12 -6.53
N VAL A 108 4.53 -8.05 -6.46
CA VAL A 108 5.61 -8.02 -5.45
C VAL A 108 6.48 -6.77 -5.63
N TYR A 109 6.89 -6.48 -6.85
CA TYR A 109 7.74 -5.33 -7.17
C TYR A 109 7.02 -4.02 -6.88
N ALA A 110 5.78 -3.88 -7.32
CA ALA A 110 4.93 -2.73 -7.00
C ALA A 110 4.71 -2.60 -5.49
N GLY A 111 4.52 -3.71 -4.78
CA GLY A 111 4.41 -3.74 -3.32
C GLY A 111 5.68 -3.28 -2.61
N ARG A 112 6.86 -3.73 -3.07
CA ARG A 112 8.17 -3.41 -2.48
C ARG A 112 8.68 -2.01 -2.84
N LYS A 113 8.49 -1.58 -4.09
CA LYS A 113 8.91 -0.26 -4.59
C LYS A 113 7.90 0.83 -4.32
N SER A 114 6.63 0.47 -4.06
CA SER A 114 5.73 1.43 -3.45
C SER A 114 6.43 1.87 -2.18
N PRO A 115 6.74 3.17 -2.04
CA PRO A 115 7.37 3.64 -0.83
C PRO A 115 6.51 3.14 0.32
N ARG A 116 7.09 2.32 1.20
CA ARG A 116 6.64 2.26 2.59
C ARG A 116 6.78 3.70 3.05
N ARG A 117 5.78 4.53 2.75
CA ARG A 117 5.90 5.98 2.91
C ARG A 117 6.04 6.17 4.41
N THR A 118 7.29 6.39 4.83
CA THR A 118 7.75 6.60 6.19
C THR A 118 7.28 7.97 6.70
N GLY A 119 5.99 8.23 6.52
CA GLY A 119 5.35 9.52 6.65
C GLY A 119 4.06 9.51 5.85
N ALA A 120 2.94 9.31 6.55
CA ALA A 120 1.59 9.70 6.15
C ALA A 120 1.31 9.53 4.65
N ALA A 121 1.13 8.30 4.17
CA ALA A 121 0.58 8.04 2.84
C ALA A 121 -0.95 8.25 2.86
N VAL A 122 -1.37 9.47 3.19
CA VAL A 122 -2.78 9.84 3.19
C VAL A 122 -3.14 10.24 1.76
N ARG A 123 -4.18 9.62 1.21
CA ARG A 123 -4.64 9.86 -0.17
C ARG A 123 -5.72 10.93 -0.12
N GLU A 124 -5.69 11.83 -1.11
CA GLU A 124 -6.54 13.02 -1.24
C GLU A 124 -8.04 12.68 -1.17
N GLY A 125 -8.81 13.51 -0.46
CA GLY A 125 -10.28 13.39 -0.47
C GLY A 125 -11.03 14.02 0.71
N THR A 126 -10.39 14.38 1.82
CA THR A 126 -11.10 15.07 2.93
C THR A 126 -10.27 16.20 3.53
N VAL A 127 -10.94 17.23 4.06
CA VAL A 127 -10.31 18.41 4.69
C VAL A 127 -9.29 18.01 5.77
N ALA A 128 -9.58 16.92 6.51
CA ALA A 128 -8.68 16.33 7.49
C ALA A 128 -7.37 15.79 6.86
N VAL A 129 -7.43 15.24 5.64
CA VAL A 129 -6.23 14.80 4.90
C VAL A 129 -5.34 15.99 4.58
N HIS A 130 -5.90 17.08 4.05
CA HIS A 130 -5.11 18.28 3.74
C HIS A 130 -4.46 18.84 5.01
N ALA A 131 -5.22 19.01 6.10
CA ALA A 131 -4.66 19.50 7.36
C ALA A 131 -3.55 18.59 7.94
N LEU A 132 -3.60 17.28 7.71
CA LEU A 132 -2.61 16.34 8.27
C LEU A 132 -1.46 15.99 7.30
N THR A 133 -1.58 16.35 6.02
CA THR A 133 -0.55 16.11 4.99
C THR A 133 0.11 17.34 4.45
N ASP A 134 -0.43 18.53 4.75
CA ASP A 134 0.20 19.76 4.33
C ASP A 134 1.57 19.85 5.03
N ARG A 135 2.61 19.54 4.25
CA ARG A 135 4.01 19.65 4.68
C ARG A 135 4.46 21.11 4.65
N ALA A 136 3.58 22.02 4.27
CA ALA A 136 3.77 23.45 4.34
C ALA A 136 3.01 24.00 5.56
N GLY A 137 3.59 23.82 6.75
CA GLY A 137 3.45 24.90 7.71
C GLY A 137 3.98 26.20 7.07
N PRO A 138 3.54 27.39 7.51
CA PRO A 138 3.99 28.67 6.95
C PRO A 138 5.53 28.84 6.86
N GLU A 139 6.30 28.02 7.59
CA GLU A 139 7.77 28.06 7.65
C GLU A 139 8.49 26.81 7.09
N GLY A 140 7.75 25.86 6.49
CA GLY A 140 8.33 24.66 5.88
C GLY A 140 8.13 23.35 6.65
N ARG A 141 8.94 22.32 6.31
CA ARG A 141 8.71 20.88 6.50
C ARG A 141 8.60 20.40 7.97
N HIS A 142 7.52 20.73 8.68
CA HIS A 142 7.26 20.23 10.03
C HIS A 142 6.31 19.01 10.02
N LYS A 143 6.55 18.05 10.93
CA LYS A 143 5.63 16.93 11.13
C LYS A 143 4.45 17.41 11.98
N PRO A 144 3.20 17.10 11.61
CA PRO A 144 2.04 17.49 12.40
C PRO A 144 2.09 16.81 13.77
N PHE A 145 2.02 17.63 14.81
CA PHE A 145 1.78 17.20 16.18
C PHE A 145 0.29 17.39 16.46
N VAL A 146 -0.37 16.36 16.97
CA VAL A 146 -1.81 16.40 17.21
C VAL A 146 -2.14 16.11 18.65
N ALA A 147 -3.18 16.77 19.15
CA ALA A 147 -3.85 16.44 20.39
C ALA A 147 -5.27 15.95 20.04
N VAL A 148 -5.56 14.71 20.40
CA VAL A 148 -6.82 14.05 20.12
C VAL A 148 -7.66 14.04 21.38
N GLU A 149 -8.78 14.76 21.36
CA GLU A 149 -9.78 14.73 22.44
C GLU A 149 -10.65 13.49 22.25
N LEU A 150 -10.67 12.65 23.28
CA LEU A 150 -11.47 11.43 23.32
C LEU A 150 -12.90 11.74 23.79
N SER A 151 -13.83 10.83 23.51
CA SER A 151 -15.23 10.92 23.93
C SER A 151 -15.42 10.99 25.46
N ASP A 152 -14.44 10.52 26.22
CA ASP A 152 -14.42 10.60 27.70
C ASP A 152 -13.76 11.89 28.23
N GLY A 153 -13.37 12.81 27.34
CA GLY A 153 -12.74 14.09 27.68
C GLY A 153 -11.23 14.01 27.94
N ARG A 154 -10.60 12.84 27.80
CA ARG A 154 -9.13 12.73 27.85
C ARG A 154 -8.51 13.29 26.58
N LEU A 155 -7.28 13.81 26.69
CA LEU A 155 -6.48 14.21 25.54
C LEU A 155 -5.28 13.28 25.37
N VAL A 156 -5.04 12.87 24.13
CA VAL A 156 -3.85 12.10 23.75
C VAL A 156 -3.04 12.90 22.73
N GLU A 157 -1.79 13.17 23.05
CA GLU A 157 -0.91 13.98 22.20
C GLU A 157 0.19 13.13 21.57
N GLY A 158 0.59 13.47 20.34
CA GLY A 158 1.77 12.90 19.70
C GLY A 158 1.92 13.31 18.24
N TYR A 159 3.02 12.89 17.61
CA TYR A 159 3.17 13.11 16.16
C TYR A 159 2.31 12.13 15.39
N VAL A 160 1.68 12.60 14.31
CA VAL A 160 0.90 11.70 13.45
C VAL A 160 1.83 10.75 12.72
N ARG A 161 1.51 9.45 12.79
CA ARG A 161 2.18 8.40 12.04
C ARG A 161 1.31 7.89 10.90
N TYR A 162 0.03 7.63 11.20
CA TYR A 162 -0.94 7.10 10.25
C TYR A 162 -2.34 7.59 10.56
N VAL A 163 -3.18 7.73 9.54
CA VAL A 163 -4.59 8.14 9.65
C VAL A 163 -5.36 7.34 8.61
N SER A 164 -6.45 6.71 9.02
CA SER A 164 -7.38 6.04 8.11
C SER A 164 -8.09 7.08 7.23
N THR A 165 -8.38 6.69 5.99
CA THR A 165 -9.03 7.55 4.99
C THR A 165 -10.50 7.19 4.78
N ASP A 166 -11.09 6.43 5.71
CA ASP A 166 -12.50 6.02 5.62
C ASP A 166 -13.41 7.26 5.49
N PRO A 167 -14.42 7.25 4.59
CA PRO A 167 -15.37 8.35 4.47
C PRO A 167 -16.13 8.63 5.77
N ASP A 168 -16.43 7.60 6.56
CA ASP A 168 -17.10 7.71 7.87
C ASP A 168 -16.11 8.17 8.96
N PRO A 169 -16.29 9.37 9.56
CA PRO A 169 -15.42 9.87 10.62
C PRO A 169 -15.28 8.89 11.81
N ALA A 170 -16.33 8.14 12.15
CA ALA A 170 -16.28 7.18 13.25
C ALA A 170 -15.37 5.98 12.98
N ARG A 171 -14.93 5.79 11.73
CA ARG A 171 -14.00 4.74 11.29
C ARG A 171 -12.62 5.29 10.95
N ARG A 172 -12.38 6.59 11.17
CA ARG A 172 -11.09 7.22 10.93
C ARG A 172 -10.17 7.04 12.12
N ASP A 173 -9.54 5.89 12.16
CA ASP A 173 -8.53 5.61 13.16
C ASP A 173 -7.28 6.49 12.98
N ILE A 174 -6.68 6.88 14.11
CA ILE A 174 -5.48 7.72 14.16
C ILE A 174 -4.37 6.97 14.90
N VAL A 175 -3.17 6.97 14.34
CA VAL A 175 -1.98 6.41 14.98
C VAL A 175 -1.00 7.53 15.28
N LEU A 176 -0.70 7.68 16.56
CA LEU A 176 0.28 8.64 17.09
C LEU A 176 1.58 7.93 17.39
N GLN A 177 2.70 8.63 17.21
CA GLN A 177 4.03 8.18 17.59
C GLN A 177 4.68 9.15 18.58
N ARG A 178 5.64 8.63 19.33
CA ARG A 178 6.41 9.37 20.34
C ARG A 178 6.92 10.74 19.88
N PRO A 179 7.03 11.73 20.79
CA PRO A 179 6.65 11.66 22.20
C PRO A 179 5.12 11.62 22.38
N ILE A 180 4.65 10.77 23.28
CA ILE A 180 3.21 10.60 23.57
C ILE A 180 2.94 11.16 24.96
N ALA A 181 1.86 11.93 25.11
CA ALA A 181 1.40 12.42 26.40
C ALA A 181 -0.11 12.23 26.55
N TRP A 182 -0.54 12.10 27.81
CA TRP A 182 -1.94 11.98 28.19
C TRP A 182 -2.30 13.11 29.15
N THR A 183 -3.45 13.72 28.92
CA THR A 183 -4.08 14.64 29.86
C THR A 183 -5.43 14.05 30.24
N GLY A 184 -5.67 13.89 31.55
CA GLY A 184 -6.96 13.40 32.03
C GLY A 184 -8.09 14.40 31.79
N PRO A 185 -9.36 14.02 32.00
CA PRO A 185 -10.48 14.95 31.84
C PRO A 185 -10.38 16.09 32.86
N GLY A 186 -10.61 17.33 32.42
CA GLY A 186 -10.54 18.53 33.27
C GLY A 186 -9.12 19.06 33.47
N ALA A 187 -8.80 19.51 34.69
CA ALA A 187 -7.51 20.12 35.04
C ALA A 187 -6.43 19.09 35.47
N VAL A 188 -6.56 17.83 35.03
CA VAL A 188 -5.60 16.79 35.36
C VAL A 188 -4.29 17.06 34.60
N PRO A 189 -3.13 17.04 35.27
CA PRO A 189 -1.87 17.38 34.64
C PRO A 189 -1.48 16.42 33.52
N ARG A 190 -0.77 16.97 32.54
CA ARG A 190 -0.19 16.24 31.42
C ARG A 190 0.87 15.26 31.92
N THR A 191 0.74 14.00 31.54
CA THR A 191 1.66 12.91 31.87
C THR A 191 2.32 12.33 30.62
N ALA A 192 3.63 12.16 30.63
CA ALA A 192 4.35 11.53 29.52
C ALA A 192 4.10 10.01 29.53
N SER A 193 3.87 9.43 28.35
CA SER A 193 3.73 7.99 28.18
C SER A 193 5.02 7.37 27.64
N PRO A 194 5.45 6.20 28.16
CA PRO A 194 6.57 5.45 27.59
C PRO A 194 6.20 4.75 26.27
N ALA A 195 4.93 4.79 25.85
CA ALA A 195 4.48 4.13 24.63
C ALA A 195 5.18 4.73 23.39
N VAL A 196 5.66 3.85 22.50
CA VAL A 196 6.28 4.25 21.23
C VAL A 196 5.21 4.71 20.22
N CYS A 197 4.02 4.13 20.32
CA CYS A 197 2.92 4.31 19.39
C CYS A 197 1.58 4.14 20.13
N VAL A 198 0.56 4.93 19.79
CA VAL A 198 -0.81 4.76 20.28
C VAL A 198 -1.76 4.72 19.08
N PHE A 199 -2.67 3.75 19.09
CA PHE A 199 -3.78 3.64 18.15
C PHE A 199 -5.03 4.19 18.83
N VAL A 200 -5.68 5.15 18.18
CA VAL A 200 -6.92 5.78 18.64
C VAL A 200 -8.02 5.43 17.65
N PRO A 201 -9.01 4.60 18.04
CA PRO A 201 -10.16 4.30 17.21
C PRO A 201 -10.95 5.56 16.86
N GLY A 202 -11.40 5.69 15.61
CA GLY A 202 -12.18 6.84 15.15
C GLY A 202 -13.44 7.10 15.98
N ALA A 203 -14.09 6.04 16.46
CA ALA A 203 -15.30 6.11 17.28
C ALA A 203 -15.09 6.77 18.65
N LEU A 204 -13.83 6.84 19.12
CA LEU A 204 -13.48 7.52 20.36
C LEU A 204 -13.05 8.97 20.12
N VAL A 205 -12.82 9.39 18.87
CA VAL A 205 -12.32 10.73 18.55
C VAL A 205 -13.48 11.72 18.59
N ARG A 206 -13.38 12.70 19.47
CA ARG A 206 -14.31 13.83 19.54
C ARG A 206 -13.80 15.02 18.71
N VAL A 207 -12.54 15.41 18.93
CA VAL A 207 -11.89 16.53 18.26
C VAL A 207 -10.42 16.21 18.01
N VAL A 208 -9.85 16.72 16.91
CA VAL A 208 -8.42 16.65 16.62
C VAL A 208 -7.88 18.06 16.50
N HIS A 209 -6.99 18.44 17.42
CA HIS A 209 -6.22 19.68 17.35
C HIS A 209 -4.90 19.41 16.65
N ILE A 210 -4.51 20.28 15.73
CA ILE A 210 -3.30 20.12 14.91
C ILE A 210 -2.38 21.32 15.17
N SER A 211 -1.11 21.05 15.45
CA SER A 211 -0.06 22.04 15.56
C SER A 211 1.20 21.60 14.81
N TYR A 212 2.05 22.57 14.47
CA TYR A 212 3.31 22.34 13.77
C TYR A 212 4.44 22.90 14.61
N PRO A 213 4.87 22.19 15.67
CA PRO A 213 5.94 22.69 16.50
C PRO A 213 7.24 22.79 15.67
N PRO A 214 8.07 23.82 15.91
CA PRO A 214 9.39 23.88 15.31
C PRO A 214 10.16 22.61 15.67
N ALA A 215 10.98 22.12 14.74
CA ALA A 215 11.77 20.91 14.98
C ALA A 215 12.65 21.13 16.22
N GLN A 216 12.32 20.48 17.33
CA GLN A 216 13.17 20.53 18.53
C GLN A 216 14.54 20.01 18.13
N ALA A 217 15.57 20.88 18.26
CA ALA A 217 16.95 20.45 18.17
C ALA A 217 17.15 19.29 19.17
N PRO A 218 17.83 18.20 18.80
CA PRO A 218 18.09 17.10 19.71
C PRO A 218 18.73 17.69 20.97
N SER A 219 18.02 17.59 22.09
CA SER A 219 18.50 18.03 23.39
C SER A 219 19.84 17.37 23.61
N ALA A 220 20.90 18.19 23.64
CA ALA A 220 22.27 17.75 23.80
C ALA A 220 22.34 16.76 24.96
N THR A 221 22.74 15.53 24.68
CA THR A 221 23.14 14.58 25.71
C THR A 221 24.05 15.32 26.68
N PRO A 222 23.77 15.37 27.99
CA PRO A 222 24.67 15.99 28.94
C PRO A 222 26.04 15.34 28.76
N LEU A 223 27.04 16.14 28.38
CA LEU A 223 28.43 15.68 28.38
C LEU A 223 28.70 15.13 29.78
N PRO A 224 29.22 13.90 29.91
CA PRO A 224 29.62 13.39 31.21
C PRO A 224 30.59 14.39 31.85
N PRO A 225 30.51 14.62 33.17
CA PRO A 225 31.36 15.58 33.85
C PRO A 225 32.82 15.23 33.54
N SER A 226 33.55 16.21 32.99
CA SER A 226 34.99 16.07 32.72
C SER A 226 35.67 15.69 34.03
N GLN A 227 36.13 14.45 34.13
CA GLN A 227 36.97 14.03 35.24
C GLN A 227 38.22 14.90 35.22
N GLY A 228 38.46 15.60 36.33
CA GLY A 228 39.54 16.56 36.47
C GLY A 228 40.88 15.96 36.08
N ALA A 229 41.64 16.72 35.29
CA ALA A 229 43.03 16.42 35.03
C ALA A 229 43.80 16.44 36.37
N PRO A 230 44.64 15.42 36.66
CA PRO A 230 45.51 15.47 37.83
C PRO A 230 46.54 16.59 37.64
N ALA A 231 46.68 17.41 38.69
CA ALA A 231 47.74 18.41 38.78
C ALA A 231 49.10 17.72 38.67
N ALA A 232 49.89 18.12 37.68
CA ALA A 232 51.29 17.73 37.59
C ALA A 232 52.06 18.43 38.72
N ALA A 233 52.76 17.63 39.51
CA ALA A 233 53.74 18.05 40.50
C ALA A 233 55.11 18.27 39.84
#